data_AF-A0A7C3JC49-F1
#
_entry.id   AF-A0A7C3JC49-F1
#
_cell.length_a   1.000
_cell.length_b   1.000
_cell.length_c   1.000
_cell.angle_alpha   90.00
_cell.angle_beta   90.00
_cell.angle_gamma   90.00
#
_symmetry.space_group_name_H-M   'P 1'
#
loop_
_entity.id
_entity.type
_entity.pdbx_description
1 polymer ?
#
loop_
_entity_poly.entity_id
_entity_poly.type
_entity_poly.pdbx_seq_one_letter_code
_entity_poly.pdbx_strand_id
1 'polypeptide(L)'
;MGQYIRVKPPERKWGIHPIWRGIGLIWLILLPVLSFAAAWELVRNNLDSPWLQETPALVSQIYLPTIQIDIYSFNLDRLISWLPVRLYYAELLFFVCFMFLGFGMTSIVYAFLYRMFGPPKDPYEATQIIKPRRRRIG
;
A
#
# COMPACT_ATOMS: atom_id res chain seq x y z
N MET A 1 -41.69 26.65 -13.62
CA MET A 1 -40.63 25.68 -13.26
C MET A 1 -39.41 26.45 -12.81
N GLY A 2 -38.99 26.32 -11.54
CA GLY A 2 -37.86 27.09 -10.99
C GLY A 2 -36.53 26.56 -11.51
N GLN A 3 -35.70 27.44 -12.09
CA GLN A 3 -34.33 27.12 -12.45
C GLN A 3 -33.47 27.03 -11.20
N TYR A 4 -32.91 25.85 -10.95
CA TYR A 4 -31.92 25.66 -9.88
C TYR A 4 -30.59 26.24 -10.35
N ILE A 5 -30.18 27.37 -9.76
CA ILE A 5 -28.86 27.95 -10.00
C ILE A 5 -27.83 27.04 -9.33
N ARG A 6 -27.06 26.31 -10.14
CA ARG A 6 -25.95 25.48 -9.66
C ARG A 6 -24.80 26.40 -9.26
N VAL A 7 -24.74 26.80 -8.00
CA VAL A 7 -23.61 27.56 -7.46
C VAL A 7 -22.40 26.61 -7.39
N LYS A 8 -21.29 26.99 -8.03
CA LYS A 8 -20.04 26.22 -7.91
C LYS A 8 -19.60 26.25 -6.43
N PRO A 9 -19.29 25.09 -5.82
CA PRO A 9 -18.72 25.07 -4.48
C PRO A 9 -17.42 25.89 -4.47
N PRO A 10 -17.10 26.58 -3.37
CA PRO A 10 -15.85 27.31 -3.25
C PRO A 10 -14.66 26.36 -3.52
N GLU A 11 -13.73 26.79 -4.36
CA GLU A 11 -12.52 26.02 -4.63
C GLU A 11 -11.73 25.85 -3.32
N ARG A 12 -11.43 24.61 -2.97
CA ARG A 12 -10.60 24.30 -1.80
C ARG A 12 -9.24 24.91 -2.02
N LYS A 13 -8.79 25.77 -1.10
CA LYS A 13 -7.47 26.44 -1.17
C LYS A 13 -6.30 25.45 -1.14
N TRP A 14 -6.54 24.22 -0.68
CA TRP A 14 -5.51 23.20 -0.48
C TRP A 14 -5.74 22.04 -1.45
N GLY A 15 -4.92 21.97 -2.49
CA GLY A 15 -4.81 20.81 -3.35
C GLY A 15 -3.84 19.79 -2.75
N ILE A 16 -4.20 18.50 -2.75
CA ILE A 16 -3.25 17.43 -2.44
C ILE A 16 -2.13 17.48 -3.47
N HIS A 17 -0.90 17.70 -3.01
CA HIS A 17 0.26 17.84 -3.88
C HIS A 17 0.44 16.55 -4.72
N PRO A 18 0.64 16.63 -6.04
CA PRO A 18 0.54 15.49 -6.96
C PRO A 18 1.49 14.32 -6.62
N ILE A 19 2.64 14.61 -6.00
CA ILE A 19 3.61 13.61 -5.51
C ILE A 19 2.98 12.62 -4.53
N TRP A 20 2.05 13.07 -3.68
CA TRP A 20 1.42 12.20 -2.67
C TRP A 20 0.42 11.22 -3.26
N ARG A 21 0.03 11.38 -4.53
CA ARG A 21 -0.89 10.44 -5.21
C ARG A 21 -0.18 9.17 -5.68
N GLY A 22 1.14 9.21 -5.86
CA GLY A 22 1.93 8.07 -6.37
C GLY A 22 2.57 7.20 -5.29
N ILE A 23 2.71 7.71 -4.05
CA ILE A 23 3.44 7.01 -2.99
C ILE A 23 2.79 5.66 -2.65
N GLY A 24 1.44 5.60 -2.69
CA GLY A 24 0.70 4.38 -2.39
C GLY A 24 0.97 3.26 -3.41
N LEU A 25 1.13 3.61 -4.69
CA LEU A 25 1.48 2.63 -5.73
C LEU A 25 2.89 2.06 -5.50
N ILE A 26 3.84 2.92 -5.13
CA ILE A 26 5.19 2.49 -4.80
C ILE A 26 5.15 1.53 -3.60
N TRP A 27 4.42 1.87 -2.54
CA TRP A 27 4.26 0.99 -1.37
C TRP A 27 3.58 -0.34 -1.70
N LEU A 28 2.62 -0.35 -2.60
CA LEU A 28 1.93 -1.58 -3.03
C LEU A 28 2.89 -2.58 -3.67
N ILE A 29 3.90 -2.12 -4.39
CA ILE A 29 4.93 -2.97 -5.01
C ILE A 29 6.06 -3.27 -4.03
N LEU A 30 6.50 -2.25 -3.30
CA LEU A 30 7.67 -2.33 -2.43
C LEU A 30 7.43 -3.19 -1.19
N LEU A 31 6.23 -3.14 -0.58
CA LEU A 31 5.92 -3.94 0.60
C LEU A 31 5.99 -5.45 0.35
N PRO A 32 5.36 -6.02 -0.70
CA PRO A 32 5.49 -7.43 -1.01
C PRO A 32 6.95 -7.84 -1.25
N VAL A 33 7.70 -7.04 -2.03
CA VAL A 33 9.11 -7.35 -2.32
C VAL A 33 9.95 -7.40 -1.05
N LEU A 34 9.83 -6.40 -0.18
CA LEU A 34 10.56 -6.37 1.09
C LEU A 34 10.12 -7.47 2.06
N SER A 35 8.81 -7.75 2.13
CA SER A 35 8.27 -8.80 3.00
C SER A 35 8.79 -10.17 2.58
N PHE A 36 8.88 -10.41 1.27
CA PHE A 36 9.41 -11.66 0.73
C PHE A 36 10.91 -11.80 1.00
N ALA A 37 11.68 -10.74 0.74
CA ALA A 37 13.12 -10.72 1.02
C ALA A 37 13.41 -10.97 2.51
N ALA A 38 12.64 -10.34 3.41
CA ALA A 38 12.77 -10.54 4.86
C ALA A 38 12.42 -11.97 5.29
N ALA A 39 11.35 -12.55 4.72
CA ALA A 39 10.94 -13.93 4.99
C ALA A 39 12.02 -14.93 4.55
N TRP A 40 12.55 -14.75 3.34
CA TRP A 40 13.62 -15.60 2.83
C TRP A 40 14.87 -15.52 3.70
N GLU A 41 15.33 -14.31 4.04
CA GLU A 41 16.53 -14.15 4.87
C GLU A 41 16.35 -14.76 6.26
N LEU A 42 15.16 -14.62 6.86
CA LEU A 42 14.86 -15.19 8.17
C LEU A 42 14.91 -16.73 8.15
N VAL A 43 14.28 -17.36 7.16
CA VAL A 43 14.27 -18.83 7.03
C VAL A 43 15.67 -19.34 6.71
N ARG A 44 16.36 -18.68 5.77
CA ARG A 44 17.74 -19.05 5.42
C ARG A 44 18.67 -18.99 6.63
N ASN A 45 18.62 -17.91 7.41
CA ASN A 45 19.43 -17.78 8.61
C ASN A 45 19.08 -18.85 9.66
N ASN A 46 17.81 -19.24 9.79
CA ASN A 46 17.43 -20.35 10.67
C ASN A 46 17.93 -21.72 10.15
N LEU A 47 18.02 -21.94 8.84
CA LEU A 47 18.61 -23.15 8.27
C LEU A 47 20.12 -23.23 8.50
N ASP A 48 20.82 -22.10 8.38
CA ASP A 48 22.28 -22.02 8.57
C ASP A 48 22.68 -22.16 10.05
N SER A 49 21.90 -21.58 10.96
CA SER A 49 22.13 -21.67 12.40
C SER A 49 20.79 -21.85 13.13
N PRO A 50 20.35 -23.08 13.41
CA PRO A 50 19.00 -23.35 13.91
C PRO A 50 18.77 -22.76 15.31
N TRP A 51 17.93 -21.72 15.36
CA TRP A 51 17.50 -21.06 16.60
C TRP A 51 16.02 -21.31 16.91
N LEU A 52 15.22 -21.67 15.91
CA LEU A 52 13.85 -22.15 16.07
C LEU A 52 13.75 -23.65 15.73
N GLN A 53 13.05 -24.40 16.58
CA GLN A 53 12.68 -25.78 16.28
C GLN A 53 11.61 -25.77 15.19
N GLU A 54 11.97 -26.26 14.00
CA GLU A 54 11.04 -26.31 12.87
C GLU A 54 10.17 -27.56 12.91
N THR A 55 8.85 -27.37 12.78
CA THR A 55 7.91 -28.47 12.57
C THR A 55 8.12 -29.02 11.16
N PRO A 56 8.14 -30.36 10.93
CA PRO A 56 8.39 -30.96 9.61
C PRO A 56 7.50 -30.44 8.47
N ALA A 57 6.29 -29.97 8.79
CA ALA A 57 5.38 -29.38 7.82
C ALA A 57 5.92 -28.06 7.22
N LEU A 58 6.64 -27.24 7.99
CA LEU A 58 7.13 -25.92 7.56
C LEU A 58 8.38 -26.01 6.68
N VAL A 59 9.19 -27.07 6.88
CA VAL A 59 10.40 -27.37 6.10
C VAL A 59 10.06 -27.96 4.73
N SER A 60 8.80 -28.38 4.52
CA SER A 60 8.40 -28.90 3.21
C SER A 60 8.51 -27.83 2.12
N GLN A 61 8.94 -28.25 0.94
CA GLN A 61 9.24 -27.37 -0.19
C GLN A 61 8.15 -27.47 -1.25
N ILE A 62 7.82 -26.32 -1.84
CA ILE A 62 6.99 -26.21 -3.04
C ILE A 62 7.93 -25.92 -4.22
N TYR A 63 7.80 -26.72 -5.27
CA TYR A 63 8.48 -26.48 -6.53
C TYR A 63 7.66 -25.51 -7.36
N LEU A 64 8.24 -24.35 -7.67
CA LEU A 64 7.64 -23.44 -8.64
C LEU A 64 7.98 -23.93 -10.06
N PRO A 65 7.00 -24.01 -10.97
CA PRO A 65 7.30 -24.24 -12.38
C PRO A 65 8.11 -23.05 -12.89
N THR A 66 9.27 -23.30 -13.52
CA THR A 66 10.06 -22.25 -14.16
C THR A 66 9.31 -21.76 -15.40
N ILE A 67 8.62 -20.62 -15.29
CA ILE A 67 7.92 -20.03 -16.43
C ILE A 67 8.92 -19.19 -17.21
N GLN A 68 9.32 -19.67 -18.39
CA GLN A 68 10.11 -18.89 -19.36
C GLN A 68 9.15 -17.99 -20.14
N ILE A 69 9.13 -16.69 -19.83
CA ILE A 69 8.24 -15.72 -20.49
C ILE A 69 9.06 -14.84 -21.42
N ASP A 70 9.20 -15.28 -22.67
CA ASP A 70 9.79 -14.48 -23.75
C ASP A 70 8.72 -13.59 -24.40
N ILE A 71 8.40 -12.45 -23.78
CA ILE A 71 7.59 -11.40 -24.43
C ILE A 71 8.53 -10.55 -25.28
N TYR A 72 8.71 -10.94 -26.55
CA TYR A 72 9.18 -10.22 -27.77
C TYR A 72 10.25 -9.09 -27.72
N SER A 73 10.66 -8.56 -26.56
CA SER A 73 11.65 -7.49 -26.36
C SER A 73 11.97 -7.23 -24.87
N PHE A 74 11.17 -7.72 -23.91
CA PHE A 74 11.34 -7.49 -22.48
C PHE A 74 11.83 -8.76 -21.78
N ASN A 75 13.12 -8.80 -21.45
CA ASN A 75 13.75 -9.92 -20.74
C ASN A 75 13.34 -9.92 -19.25
N LEU A 76 12.15 -10.43 -18.92
CA LEU A 76 11.66 -10.59 -17.55
C LEU A 76 12.54 -11.51 -16.71
N ASP A 77 13.27 -12.43 -17.36
CA ASP A 77 14.16 -13.36 -16.70
C ASP A 77 15.20 -12.66 -15.83
N ARG A 78 15.71 -11.49 -16.24
CA ARG A 78 16.66 -10.70 -15.41
C ARG A 78 16.00 -10.10 -14.17
N LEU A 79 14.71 -9.79 -14.25
CA LEU A 79 13.94 -9.22 -13.15
C LEU A 79 13.42 -10.27 -12.20
N ILE A 80 13.43 -11.55 -12.55
CA ILE A 80 12.88 -12.64 -11.73
C ILE A 80 13.97 -13.68 -11.38
N SER A 81 15.18 -13.55 -11.94
CA SER A 81 16.31 -14.45 -11.66
C SER A 81 16.71 -14.51 -10.18
N TRP A 82 16.37 -13.50 -9.39
CA TRP A 82 16.58 -13.50 -7.95
C TRP A 82 15.56 -14.35 -7.20
N LEU A 83 14.44 -14.74 -7.81
CA LEU A 83 13.41 -15.55 -7.17
C LEU A 83 13.87 -17.01 -7.07
N PRO A 84 13.81 -17.65 -5.89
CA PRO A 84 14.26 -19.01 -5.72
C PRO A 84 13.31 -20.01 -6.41
N VAL A 85 13.88 -21.05 -7.01
CA VAL A 85 13.11 -22.12 -7.68
C VAL A 85 12.35 -23.00 -6.66
N ARG A 86 12.82 -23.01 -5.41
CA ARG A 86 12.25 -23.76 -4.29
C ARG A 86 11.82 -22.75 -3.24
N LEU A 87 10.56 -22.86 -2.80
CA LEU A 87 10.01 -22.07 -1.71
C LEU A 87 9.67 -22.97 -0.54
N TYR A 88 9.97 -22.55 0.68
CA TYR A 88 9.54 -23.25 1.89
C TYR A 88 8.18 -22.74 2.36
N TYR A 89 7.35 -23.59 2.98
CA TYR A 89 6.10 -23.13 3.60
C TYR A 89 6.35 -22.11 4.73
N ALA A 90 7.48 -22.24 5.44
CA ALA A 90 7.93 -21.25 6.40
C ALA A 90 8.06 -19.85 5.77
N GLU A 91 8.65 -19.75 4.57
CA GLU A 91 8.83 -18.47 3.86
C GLU A 91 7.48 -17.86 3.51
N LEU A 92 6.51 -18.65 3.06
CA LEU A 92 5.15 -18.16 2.76
C LEU A 92 4.43 -17.65 4.01
N LEU A 93 4.55 -18.37 5.11
CA LEU A 93 3.95 -17.97 6.39
C LEU A 93 4.56 -16.65 6.87
N PHE A 94 5.90 -16.56 6.93
CA PHE A 94 6.59 -15.35 7.34
C PHE A 94 6.36 -14.19 6.38
N PHE A 95 6.28 -14.46 5.07
CA PHE A 95 5.94 -13.45 4.07
C PHE A 95 4.58 -12.82 4.38
N VAL A 96 3.55 -13.62 4.62
CA VAL A 96 2.21 -13.13 4.97
C VAL A 96 2.27 -12.35 6.29
N CYS A 97 2.95 -12.87 7.31
CA CYS A 97 3.14 -12.18 8.59
C CYS A 97 3.82 -10.81 8.41
N PHE A 98 4.92 -10.75 7.65
CA PHE A 98 5.62 -9.50 7.36
C PHE A 98 4.81 -8.55 6.50
N MET A 99 4.00 -9.04 5.58
CA MET A 99 3.09 -8.19 4.80
C MET A 99 2.06 -7.51 5.71
N PHE A 100 1.45 -8.25 6.64
CA PHE A 100 0.53 -7.68 7.62
C PHE A 100 1.23 -6.71 8.57
N LEU A 101 2.41 -7.06 9.08
CA LEU A 101 3.20 -6.19 9.95
C LEU A 101 3.66 -4.92 9.22
N GLY A 102 4.15 -5.03 8.00
CA GLY A 102 4.58 -3.91 7.17
C GLY A 102 3.43 -2.98 6.82
N PHE A 103 2.28 -3.53 6.45
CA PHE A 103 1.06 -2.74 6.21
C PHE A 103 0.55 -2.06 7.48
N GLY A 104 0.55 -2.77 8.61
CA GLY A 104 0.17 -2.22 9.92
C GLY A 104 1.10 -1.07 10.33
N MET A 105 2.41 -1.27 10.21
CA MET A 105 3.41 -0.27 10.61
C MET A 105 3.35 0.97 9.71
N THR A 106 3.24 0.79 8.39
CA THR A 106 3.05 1.91 7.45
C THR A 106 1.75 2.66 7.70
N SER A 107 0.67 1.97 8.07
CA SER A 107 -0.60 2.61 8.44
C SER A 107 -0.46 3.48 9.70
N ILE A 108 0.29 3.03 10.72
CA ILE A 108 0.56 3.82 11.93
C ILE A 108 1.38 5.05 11.58
N VAL A 109 2.45 4.89 10.79
CA VAL A 109 3.28 6.01 10.32
C VAL A 109 2.44 7.01 9.53
N TYR A 110 1.58 6.52 8.63
CA TYR A 110 0.69 7.38 7.85
C TYR A 110 -0.28 8.16 8.75
N ALA A 111 -0.90 7.51 9.74
CA ALA A 111 -1.77 8.18 10.69
C ALA A 111 -1.04 9.28 11.48
N PHE A 112 0.21 9.00 11.87
CA PHE A 112 1.05 9.97 12.57
C PHE A 112 1.41 11.17 11.67
N LEU A 113 1.83 10.92 10.43
CA LEU A 113 2.12 11.96 9.45
C LEU A 113 0.87 12.79 9.14
N TYR A 114 -0.28 12.14 8.97
CA TYR A 114 -1.56 12.83 8.75
C TYR A 114 -1.97 13.67 9.96
N ARG A 115 -1.65 13.23 11.18
CA ARG A 115 -1.91 14.04 12.38
C ARG A 115 -1.00 15.27 12.46
N MET A 116 0.26 15.16 12.03
CA MET A 116 1.24 16.24 12.09
C MET A 116 1.07 17.26 10.97
N PHE A 117 0.83 16.80 9.74
CA PHE A 117 0.77 17.62 8.53
C PHE A 117 -0.64 17.75 7.95
N GLY A 118 -1.64 17.15 8.61
CA GLY A 118 -3.02 17.18 8.16
C GLY A 118 -3.57 18.61 8.15
N PRO A 119 -4.46 18.93 7.18
CA PRO A 119 -5.03 20.26 7.09
C PRO A 119 -5.78 20.59 8.38
N PRO A 120 -5.68 21.84 8.89
CA PRO A 120 -6.44 22.28 10.05
C PRO A 120 -7.93 22.09 9.76
N LYS A 121 -8.65 21.49 10.70
CA LYS A 121 -10.11 21.32 10.60
C LYS A 121 -10.74 22.70 10.77
N ASP A 122 -11.06 23.36 9.66
CA ASP A 122 -11.70 24.68 9.68
C ASP A 122 -13.19 24.54 10.07
N PRO A 123 -13.65 25.14 11.19
CA PRO A 123 -15.05 25.09 11.61
C PRO A 123 -16.03 25.68 10.58
N TYR A 124 -15.54 26.52 9.65
CA TYR A 124 -16.39 27.26 8.70
C TYR A 124 -16.63 26.54 7.36
N GLU A 125 -15.98 25.40 7.07
CA GLU A 125 -16.21 24.67 5.81
C GLU A 125 -17.59 23.96 5.75
N ALA A 126 -18.20 23.65 6.89
CA ALA A 126 -19.47 22.90 6.94
C ALA A 126 -20.73 23.75 6.75
N THR A 127 -20.64 25.09 6.73
CA THR A 127 -21.83 25.96 6.84
C THR A 127 -21.88 27.04 5.76
N GLN A 128 -21.89 26.66 4.49
CA GLN A 128 -22.40 27.53 3.42
C GLN A 128 -23.83 27.14 3.04
N ILE A 129 -24.74 27.10 4.01
CA ILE A 129 -26.19 27.12 3.72
C ILE A 129 -26.54 28.57 3.39
N ILE A 130 -26.41 28.95 2.12
CA ILE A 130 -26.78 30.28 1.65
C ILE A 130 -28.30 30.43 1.82
N LYS A 131 -28.74 31.26 2.79
CA LYS A 131 -30.16 31.58 2.94
C LYS A 131 -30.66 32.23 1.65
N PRO A 132 -31.79 31.78 1.05
CA PRO A 132 -32.31 32.39 -0.16
C PRO A 132 -32.66 33.85 0.12
N ARG A 133 -32.05 34.76 -0.65
CA ARG A 133 -32.32 36.20 -0.57
C ARG A 133 -33.78 36.44 -0.96
N ARG A 134 -34.66 36.65 0.03
CA ARG A 134 -36.08 36.94 -0.17
C ARG A 134 -36.19 38.22 -1.00
N ARG A 135 -36.52 38.11 -2.29
CA ARG A 135 -36.82 39.28 -3.13
C ARG A 135 -38.03 39.97 -2.49
N ARG A 136 -37.84 41.18 -1.95
CA ARG A 136 -38.96 42.09 -1.73
C ARG A 136 -39.46 42.50 -3.11
N ILE A 137 -40.64 42.00 -3.45
CA ILE A 137 -41.43 42.51 -4.56
C ILE A 137 -42.14 43.73 -3.98
N GLY A 138 -41.78 44.90 -4.49
CA GLY A 138 -42.52 46.15 -4.28
C GLY A 138 -43.49 46.36 -5.42
#